data_AF-A0A1D2MUA9-F1
#
_entry.id   AF-A0A1D2MUA9-F1
#
_cell.length_a   1.000
_cell.length_b   1.000
_cell.length_c   1.000
_cell.angle_alpha   90.00
_cell.angle_beta   90.00
_cell.angle_gamma   90.00
#
_symmetry.space_group_name_H-M   'P 1'
#
loop_
_entity.id
_entity.type
_entity.pdbx_description
1 polymer ?
#
loop_
_entity_poly.entity_id
_entity_poly.type
_entity_poly.pdbx_seq_one_letter_code
_entity_poly.pdbx_strand_id
1 'polypeptide(L)'
;MKMKALGIVILACVISSLNGYKILTLLYLANGSMRNFFDPILLELAKKNNSVTVVASTPGTVEHENIKELQALDIKKMLKGLPNPDFINMRLSKKAFSVWSLKDKWVRDCHEFYKTPVVQGLLKRSETFDLIFLNSYMNECTYGLAHYLNASTVIISPFPVQPWLAEHEPMGLLERIGSFYKYAYNKWMKDLHYIPAIEEAYRTYVPGAPGVFEIERNVSLVMGSGHFSFTPLRPTMPGVVDELAGLHCREAKPLPNDWNLKQAERIGVGVMLELEHVTEDKLYALLHQFLYSGRYQENADSRSKLFRDRPLGVVKNAVWWVEHVLRHGGAMHLRSPARELNFFQYYSIDILLLFVFSVGLIAFALYCACNMLLGVKWTGVPKQKKPRRSKKAN
;
A
#
# COMPACT_ATOMS: atom_id res chain seq x y z
N MET A 1 -35.81 -22.92 -33.52
CA MET A 1 -34.79 -23.17 -32.47
C MET A 1 -34.05 -21.92 -31.98
N LYS A 2 -33.63 -20.99 -32.86
CA LYS A 2 -32.83 -19.80 -32.47
C LYS A 2 -33.53 -18.81 -31.52
N MET A 3 -34.84 -18.57 -31.66
CA MET A 3 -35.59 -17.66 -30.76
C MET A 3 -35.78 -18.20 -29.33
N LYS A 4 -35.93 -19.53 -29.16
CA LYS A 4 -36.05 -20.15 -27.83
C LYS A 4 -34.70 -20.10 -27.08
N ALA A 5 -33.59 -20.31 -27.79
CA ALA A 5 -32.24 -20.15 -27.22
C ALA A 5 -31.96 -18.69 -26.83
N LEU A 6 -32.36 -17.72 -27.67
CA LEU A 6 -32.22 -16.29 -27.36
C LEU A 6 -33.07 -15.89 -26.13
N GLY A 7 -34.31 -16.39 -26.02
CA GLY A 7 -35.16 -16.16 -24.86
C GLY A 7 -34.61 -16.76 -23.56
N ILE A 8 -34.01 -17.95 -23.62
CA ILE A 8 -33.35 -18.59 -22.47
C ILE A 8 -32.10 -17.82 -22.05
N VAL A 9 -31.30 -17.32 -23.00
CA VAL A 9 -30.11 -16.50 -22.70
C VAL A 9 -30.50 -15.16 -22.09
N ILE A 10 -31.54 -14.49 -22.62
CA ILE A 10 -32.05 -13.23 -22.05
C ILE A 10 -32.59 -13.48 -20.64
N LEU A 11 -33.37 -14.54 -20.44
CA LEU A 11 -33.90 -14.88 -19.11
C LEU A 11 -32.77 -15.23 -18.13
N ALA A 12 -31.75 -15.98 -18.57
CA ALA A 12 -30.57 -16.28 -17.76
C ALA A 12 -29.77 -15.00 -17.42
N CYS A 13 -29.57 -14.08 -18.37
CA CYS A 13 -28.93 -12.79 -18.11
C CYS A 13 -29.75 -11.93 -17.12
N VAL A 14 -31.08 -11.93 -17.25
CA VAL A 14 -31.97 -11.22 -16.32
C VAL A 14 -31.91 -11.83 -14.91
N ILE A 15 -31.92 -13.16 -14.80
CA ILE A 15 -31.76 -13.88 -13.51
C ILE A 15 -30.38 -13.63 -12.90
N SER A 16 -29.31 -13.64 -13.70
CA SER A 16 -27.96 -13.28 -13.25
C SER A 16 -27.86 -11.83 -12.78
N SER A 17 -28.64 -10.91 -13.37
CA SER A 17 -28.72 -9.52 -12.91
C SER A 17 -29.63 -9.31 -11.69
N LEU A 18 -30.44 -10.31 -11.33
CA LEU A 18 -31.29 -10.30 -10.13
C LEU A 18 -30.56 -10.86 -8.89
N ASN A 19 -29.57 -11.72 -9.09
CA ASN A 19 -28.72 -12.24 -8.02
C ASN A 19 -27.59 -11.25 -7.72
N GLY A 20 -27.54 -10.73 -6.49
CA GLY A 20 -26.41 -9.93 -6.05
C GLY A 20 -25.14 -10.77 -5.87
N TYR A 21 -23.99 -10.10 -5.94
CA TYR A 21 -22.67 -10.71 -5.74
C TYR A 21 -22.39 -10.98 -4.26
N LYS A 22 -21.57 -12.01 -4.00
CA LYS A 22 -21.03 -12.31 -2.67
C LYS A 22 -19.68 -11.65 -2.51
N ILE A 23 -19.61 -10.68 -1.61
CA ILE A 23 -18.42 -9.85 -1.39
C ILE A 23 -17.90 -10.12 0.02
N LEU A 24 -16.61 -10.45 0.13
CA LEU A 24 -15.93 -10.61 1.42
C LEU A 24 -14.97 -9.45 1.65
N THR A 25 -15.02 -8.81 2.81
CA THR A 25 -14.12 -7.71 3.17
C THR A 25 -13.26 -8.15 4.34
N LEU A 26 -11.94 -8.23 4.14
CA LEU A 26 -10.98 -8.65 5.16
C LEU A 26 -10.21 -7.42 5.68
N LEU A 27 -10.52 -7.03 6.92
CA LEU A 27 -9.93 -5.89 7.62
C LEU A 27 -9.22 -6.36 8.91
N TYR A 28 -8.04 -6.94 8.76
CA TYR A 28 -7.28 -7.51 9.88
C TYR A 28 -7.01 -6.50 10.99
N LEU A 29 -6.34 -5.39 10.66
CA LEU A 29 -6.06 -4.30 11.60
C LEU A 29 -6.95 -3.09 11.29
N ALA A 30 -8.27 -3.25 11.42
CA ALA A 30 -9.21 -2.15 11.29
C ALA A 30 -9.34 -1.40 12.61
N ASN A 31 -9.04 -0.10 12.60
CA ASN A 31 -9.46 0.84 13.64
C ASN A 31 -10.77 1.54 13.22
N GLY A 32 -11.31 2.40 14.10
CA GLY A 32 -12.56 3.12 13.82
C GLY A 32 -12.48 4.02 12.58
N SER A 33 -11.32 4.63 12.28
CA SER A 33 -11.16 5.47 11.09
C SER A 33 -11.15 4.67 9.80
N MET A 34 -10.57 3.47 9.79
CA MET A 34 -10.67 2.54 8.65
C MET A 34 -12.11 2.09 8.43
N ARG A 35 -12.87 1.79 9.49
CA ARG A 35 -14.31 1.48 9.34
C ARG A 35 -15.08 2.64 8.72
N ASN A 36 -14.86 3.87 9.19
CA ASN A 36 -15.47 5.06 8.60
C ASN A 36 -15.15 5.22 7.10
N PHE A 37 -14.03 4.70 6.62
CA PHE A 37 -13.65 4.73 5.20
C PHE A 37 -14.31 3.61 4.39
N PHE A 38 -14.31 2.37 4.86
CA PHE A 38 -14.84 1.23 4.10
C PHE A 38 -16.37 1.18 4.11
N ASP A 39 -16.98 1.44 5.27
CA ASP A 39 -18.42 1.24 5.50
C ASP A 39 -19.33 1.94 4.47
N PRO A 40 -19.05 3.16 3.99
CA PRO A 40 -19.87 3.81 2.97
C PRO A 40 -19.95 3.02 1.64
N ILE A 41 -18.85 2.41 1.19
CA ILE A 41 -18.86 1.57 -0.01
C ILE A 41 -19.63 0.28 0.25
N LEU A 42 -19.37 -0.37 1.39
CA LEU A 42 -19.99 -1.63 1.75
C LEU A 42 -21.52 -1.49 1.87
N LEU A 43 -21.98 -0.39 2.48
CA LEU A 43 -23.39 -0.05 2.57
C LEU A 43 -24.02 0.13 1.19
N GLU A 44 -23.34 0.84 0.29
CA GLU A 44 -23.90 1.11 -1.03
C GLU A 44 -23.91 -0.13 -1.94
N LEU A 45 -22.94 -1.04 -1.77
CA LEU A 45 -22.98 -2.36 -2.39
C LEU A 45 -24.12 -3.22 -1.81
N ALA A 46 -24.33 -3.18 -0.50
CA ALA A 46 -25.38 -3.96 0.16
C ALA A 46 -26.80 -3.53 -0.26
N LYS A 47 -27.04 -2.22 -0.44
CA LYS A 47 -28.30 -1.69 -0.98
C LYS A 47 -28.58 -2.12 -2.42
N LYS A 48 -27.55 -2.49 -3.17
CA LYS A 48 -27.65 -3.06 -4.53
C LYS A 48 -27.85 -4.58 -4.50
N ASN A 49 -28.42 -5.11 -3.41
CA ASN A 49 -28.73 -6.53 -3.21
C ASN A 49 -27.51 -7.46 -3.14
N ASN A 50 -26.29 -6.93 -3.00
CA ASN A 50 -25.09 -7.75 -2.84
C ASN A 50 -24.97 -8.25 -1.40
N SER A 51 -24.59 -9.52 -1.21
CA SER A 51 -24.30 -10.09 0.10
C SER A 51 -22.88 -9.71 0.52
N VAL A 52 -22.76 -8.87 1.54
CA VAL A 52 -21.46 -8.36 2.02
C VAL A 52 -21.12 -9.00 3.37
N THR A 53 -20.07 -9.81 3.40
CA THR A 53 -19.50 -10.36 4.64
C THR A 53 -18.28 -9.55 5.02
N VAL A 54 -18.22 -9.03 6.25
CA VAL A 54 -17.09 -8.22 6.73
C VAL A 54 -16.41 -8.94 7.88
N VAL A 55 -15.13 -9.26 7.72
CA VAL A 55 -14.30 -9.83 8.77
C VAL A 55 -13.34 -8.74 9.26
N ALA A 56 -13.59 -8.22 10.46
CA ALA A 56 -12.84 -7.08 10.98
C ALA A 56 -12.46 -7.22 12.45
N SER A 57 -11.46 -6.44 12.89
CA SER A 57 -11.09 -6.31 14.31
C SER A 57 -11.88 -5.25 15.09
N THR A 58 -12.56 -4.35 14.37
CA THR A 58 -13.46 -3.32 14.94
C THR A 58 -14.86 -3.48 14.35
N PRO A 59 -15.93 -3.38 15.17
CA PRO A 59 -17.30 -3.36 14.69
C PRO A 59 -17.55 -2.28 13.64
N GLY A 60 -18.43 -2.56 12.68
CA GLY A 60 -18.88 -1.58 11.70
C GLY A 60 -19.68 -0.43 12.31
N THR A 61 -19.84 0.65 11.54
CA THR A 61 -20.65 1.83 11.88
C THR A 61 -21.99 1.87 11.16
N VAL A 62 -22.24 0.89 10.28
CA VAL A 62 -23.43 0.80 9.44
C VAL A 62 -24.09 -0.55 9.65
N GLU A 63 -25.42 -0.56 9.61
CA GLU A 63 -26.25 -1.76 9.70
C GLU A 63 -27.13 -1.88 8.45
N HIS A 64 -27.20 -3.09 7.90
CA HIS A 64 -28.03 -3.41 6.74
C HIS A 64 -28.26 -4.93 6.70
N GLU A 65 -29.43 -5.39 6.25
CA GLU A 65 -29.79 -6.83 6.22
C GLU A 65 -28.81 -7.69 5.40
N ASN A 66 -28.31 -7.14 4.29
CA ASN A 66 -27.31 -7.77 3.42
C ASN A 66 -25.86 -7.64 3.92
N ILE A 67 -25.60 -7.03 5.08
CA ILE A 67 -24.26 -6.93 5.67
C ILE A 67 -24.16 -7.87 6.86
N LYS A 68 -23.22 -8.82 6.77
CA LYS A 68 -22.89 -9.75 7.84
C LYS A 68 -21.53 -9.39 8.44
N GLU A 69 -21.54 -8.80 9.63
CA GLU A 69 -20.32 -8.50 10.39
C GLU A 69 -19.85 -9.74 11.16
N LEU A 70 -18.57 -10.07 11.01
CA LEU A 70 -17.89 -11.16 11.69
C LEU A 70 -16.64 -10.60 12.37
N GLN A 71 -16.63 -10.65 13.70
CA GLN A 71 -15.47 -10.20 14.46
C GLN A 71 -14.49 -11.36 14.64
N ALA A 72 -13.38 -11.36 13.90
CA ALA A 72 -12.32 -12.35 14.06
C ALA A 72 -11.36 -11.97 15.20
N LEU A 73 -11.01 -10.68 15.31
CA LEU A 73 -10.11 -10.17 16.35
C LEU A 73 -10.73 -8.96 17.07
N ASP A 74 -10.11 -8.54 18.17
CA ASP A 74 -10.52 -7.35 18.90
C ASP A 74 -9.38 -6.33 18.88
N ILE A 75 -9.60 -5.19 18.23
CA ILE A 75 -8.60 -4.13 18.11
C ILE A 75 -8.08 -3.65 19.48
N LYS A 76 -8.93 -3.62 20.51
CA LYS A 76 -8.52 -3.16 21.84
C LYS A 76 -7.55 -4.15 22.48
N LYS A 77 -7.75 -5.45 22.24
CA LYS A 77 -6.81 -6.49 22.68
C LYS A 77 -5.52 -6.45 21.87
N MET A 78 -5.62 -6.23 20.56
CA MET A 78 -4.45 -6.08 19.68
C MET A 78 -3.59 -4.86 20.08
N LEU A 79 -4.20 -3.77 20.53
CA LEU A 79 -3.48 -2.57 20.94
C LEU A 79 -3.13 -2.57 22.44
N LYS A 80 -3.59 -3.55 23.22
CA LYS A 80 -3.31 -3.63 24.66
C LYS A 80 -1.82 -3.80 24.91
N GLY A 81 -1.26 -2.98 25.81
CA GLY A 81 0.16 -3.00 26.16
C GLY A 81 1.05 -2.24 25.19
N LEU A 82 0.50 -1.67 24.12
CA LEU A 82 1.20 -0.65 23.35
C LEU A 82 1.22 0.64 24.16
N PRO A 83 2.35 1.39 24.17
CA PRO A 83 2.36 2.71 24.79
C PRO A 83 1.26 3.54 24.14
N ASN A 84 0.35 4.10 24.94
CA ASN A 84 -0.61 5.07 24.42
C ASN A 84 0.23 6.23 23.87
N PRO A 85 0.27 6.42 22.54
CA PRO A 85 1.20 7.38 21.97
C PRO A 85 0.74 8.77 22.35
N ASP A 86 1.45 9.39 23.29
CA ASP A 86 1.39 10.83 23.45
C ASP A 86 2.10 11.44 22.24
N PHE A 87 1.33 11.67 21.18
CA PHE A 87 1.84 12.18 19.92
C PHE A 87 2.52 13.54 20.07
N ILE A 88 2.13 14.34 21.07
CA ILE A 88 2.73 15.64 21.36
C ILE A 88 4.14 15.41 21.94
N ASN A 89 4.26 14.62 23.01
CA ASN A 89 5.55 14.32 23.62
C ASN A 89 6.47 13.52 22.68
N MET A 90 5.94 12.63 21.84
CA MET A 90 6.72 11.93 20.81
C MET A 90 7.26 12.90 19.76
N ARG A 91 6.46 13.88 19.33
CA ARG A 91 6.88 14.90 18.37
C ARG A 91 7.93 15.83 18.98
N LEU A 92 7.75 16.27 20.22
CA LEU A 92 8.69 17.15 20.93
C LEU A 92 10.00 16.44 21.29
N SER A 93 9.93 15.18 21.75
CA SER A 93 11.12 14.39 22.10
C SER A 93 11.91 13.86 20.89
N LYS A 94 11.38 14.03 19.67
CA LYS A 94 11.92 13.48 18.42
C LYS A 94 12.11 11.94 18.47
N LYS A 95 11.50 11.24 19.43
CA LYS A 95 11.53 9.78 19.52
C LYS A 95 10.52 9.20 18.54
N ALA A 96 11.01 8.62 17.46
CA ALA A 96 10.17 7.97 16.47
C ALA A 96 9.68 6.60 16.99
N PHE A 97 8.37 6.38 16.95
CA PHE A 97 7.81 5.03 17.07
C PHE A 97 8.01 4.29 15.74
N SER A 98 8.77 3.20 15.78
CA SER A 98 8.90 2.29 14.63
C SER A 98 7.82 1.23 14.71
N VAL A 99 6.93 1.18 13.72
CA VAL A 99 5.88 0.14 13.59
C VAL A 99 6.47 -1.27 13.57
N TRP A 100 7.71 -1.40 13.11
CA TRP A 100 8.44 -2.67 13.02
C TRP A 100 8.90 -3.21 14.36
N SER A 101 8.96 -2.37 15.41
CA SER A 101 9.24 -2.83 16.78
C SER A 101 8.18 -3.81 17.31
N LEU A 102 7.01 -3.84 16.66
CA LEU A 102 5.89 -4.73 17.00
C LEU A 102 5.80 -5.97 16.10
N LYS A 103 6.81 -6.26 15.27
CA LYS A 103 6.81 -7.39 14.32
C LYS A 103 6.32 -8.68 14.97
N ASP A 104 6.95 -9.13 16.05
CA ASP A 104 6.63 -10.42 16.68
C ASP A 104 5.20 -10.44 17.23
N LYS A 105 4.69 -9.28 17.64
CA LYS A 105 3.30 -9.14 18.04
C LYS A 105 2.37 -9.33 16.84
N TRP A 106 2.66 -8.68 15.71
CA TRP A 106 1.85 -8.83 14.49
C TRP A 106 1.82 -10.27 13.98
N VAL A 107 2.94 -10.99 14.09
CA VAL A 107 3.02 -12.41 13.72
C VAL A 107 2.18 -13.28 14.66
N ARG A 108 2.25 -13.05 15.98
CA ARG A 108 1.40 -13.77 16.96
C ARG A 108 -0.08 -13.52 16.70
N ASP A 109 -0.46 -12.26 16.53
CA ASP A 109 -1.83 -11.86 16.22
C ASP A 109 -2.32 -12.53 14.91
N CYS A 110 -1.41 -12.77 13.95
CA CYS A 110 -1.74 -13.46 12.70
C CYS A 110 -2.09 -14.94 12.94
N HIS A 111 -1.31 -15.64 13.77
CA HIS A 111 -1.68 -17.00 14.20
C HIS A 111 -3.01 -17.03 14.95
N GLU A 112 -3.27 -16.04 15.82
CA GLU A 112 -4.56 -15.93 16.53
C GLU A 112 -5.71 -15.73 15.55
N PHE A 113 -5.57 -14.85 14.56
CA PHE A 113 -6.57 -14.63 13.52
C PHE A 113 -6.99 -15.93 12.84
N TYR A 114 -6.04 -16.74 12.37
CA TYR A 114 -6.35 -18.01 11.72
C TYR A 114 -6.97 -19.05 12.65
N LYS A 115 -6.69 -19.02 13.96
CA LYS A 115 -7.29 -19.93 14.94
C LYS A 115 -8.74 -19.59 15.29
N THR A 116 -9.21 -18.40 14.95
CA THR A 116 -10.57 -17.97 15.30
C THR A 116 -11.64 -18.84 14.62
N PRO A 117 -12.80 -19.06 15.26
CA PRO A 117 -13.88 -19.85 14.66
C PRO A 117 -14.41 -19.23 13.37
N VAL A 118 -14.30 -17.90 13.21
CA VAL A 118 -14.66 -17.18 11.99
C VAL A 118 -13.78 -17.64 10.82
N VAL A 119 -12.46 -17.54 10.96
CA VAL A 119 -11.53 -17.88 9.88
C VAL A 119 -11.49 -19.39 9.64
N GLN A 120 -11.53 -20.21 10.70
CA GLN A 120 -11.68 -21.65 10.57
C GLN A 120 -12.98 -22.05 9.86
N GLY A 121 -14.07 -21.29 10.07
CA GLY A 121 -15.31 -21.44 9.32
C GLY A 121 -15.11 -21.20 7.82
N LEU A 122 -14.43 -20.11 7.45
CA LEU A 122 -14.15 -19.79 6.05
C LEU A 122 -13.20 -20.79 5.37
N LEU A 123 -12.26 -21.38 6.11
CA LEU A 123 -11.35 -22.40 5.59
C LEU A 123 -12.00 -23.79 5.47
N LYS A 124 -13.01 -24.10 6.28
CA LYS A 124 -13.68 -25.43 6.29
C LYS A 124 -14.93 -25.47 5.43
N ARG A 125 -15.61 -24.33 5.25
CA ARG A 125 -16.83 -24.25 4.45
C ARG A 125 -16.47 -24.12 2.98
N SER A 126 -17.25 -24.76 2.11
CA SER A 126 -17.22 -24.53 0.66
C SER A 126 -17.95 -23.23 0.26
N GLU A 127 -17.82 -22.17 1.07
CA GLU A 127 -18.37 -20.86 0.73
C GLU A 127 -17.50 -20.21 -0.35
N THR A 128 -18.12 -19.80 -1.45
CA THR A 128 -17.48 -19.07 -2.54
C THR A 128 -17.84 -17.59 -2.49
N PHE A 129 -16.90 -16.75 -2.93
CA PHE A 129 -17.08 -15.31 -3.05
C PHE A 129 -16.73 -14.87 -4.48
N ASP A 130 -17.42 -13.86 -4.97
CA ASP A 130 -17.16 -13.27 -6.28
C ASP A 130 -16.03 -12.23 -6.20
N LEU A 131 -15.92 -11.55 -5.05
CA LEU A 131 -14.96 -10.48 -4.80
C LEU A 131 -14.46 -10.48 -3.36
N ILE A 132 -13.17 -10.18 -3.18
CA ILE A 132 -12.55 -9.95 -1.89
C ILE A 132 -11.97 -8.53 -1.82
N PHE A 133 -12.39 -7.74 -0.85
CA PHE A 133 -11.74 -6.50 -0.47
C PHE A 133 -10.65 -6.74 0.57
N LEU A 134 -9.48 -6.18 0.31
CA LEU A 134 -8.35 -6.16 1.22
C LEU A 134 -8.00 -4.72 1.56
N ASN A 135 -7.74 -4.45 2.83
CA ASN A 135 -7.07 -3.21 3.23
C ASN A 135 -5.60 -3.22 2.78
N SER A 136 -5.05 -2.07 2.37
CA SER A 136 -3.63 -1.93 2.01
C SER A 136 -2.69 -1.83 3.22
N TYR A 137 -3.22 -1.60 4.41
CA TYR A 137 -2.42 -1.32 5.61
C TYR A 137 -2.40 -2.51 6.58
N MET A 138 -1.21 -3.09 6.79
CA MET A 138 -0.95 -4.17 7.76
C MET A 138 -1.99 -5.30 7.68
N ASN A 139 -2.30 -5.76 6.46
CA ASN A 139 -3.37 -6.73 6.18
C ASN A 139 -2.85 -8.00 5.50
N GLU A 140 -1.54 -8.09 5.28
CA GLU A 140 -0.86 -9.16 4.55
C GLU A 140 -1.13 -10.55 5.15
N CYS A 141 -1.42 -10.64 6.46
CA CYS A 141 -1.85 -11.88 7.11
C CYS A 141 -3.09 -12.51 6.46
N THR A 142 -4.00 -11.70 5.92
CA THR A 142 -5.26 -12.16 5.31
C THR A 142 -5.09 -12.65 3.88
N TYR A 143 -3.94 -12.40 3.26
CA TYR A 143 -3.73 -12.68 1.84
C TYR A 143 -3.73 -14.19 1.57
N GLY A 144 -3.19 -15.00 2.48
CA GLY A 144 -3.27 -16.46 2.39
C GLY A 144 -4.73 -16.97 2.34
N LEU A 145 -5.59 -16.44 3.21
CA LEU A 145 -7.03 -16.73 3.18
C LEU A 145 -7.70 -16.23 1.88
N ALA A 146 -7.34 -15.02 1.43
CA ALA A 146 -7.89 -14.48 0.19
C ALA A 146 -7.53 -15.34 -1.04
N HIS A 147 -6.29 -15.83 -1.09
CA HIS A 147 -5.85 -16.76 -2.11
C HIS A 147 -6.59 -18.11 -2.02
N TYR A 148 -6.76 -18.66 -0.82
CA TYR A 148 -7.49 -19.91 -0.61
C TYR A 148 -8.93 -19.86 -1.14
N LEU A 149 -9.62 -18.74 -0.94
CA LEU A 149 -10.99 -18.52 -1.41
C LEU A 149 -11.09 -18.26 -2.92
N ASN A 150 -9.96 -18.01 -3.59
CA ASN A 150 -9.80 -17.91 -5.04
C ASN A 150 -10.82 -16.99 -5.74
N ALA A 151 -11.01 -15.78 -5.22
CA ALA A 151 -11.92 -14.78 -5.77
C ALA A 151 -11.17 -13.57 -6.36
N SER A 152 -11.85 -12.77 -7.19
CA SER A 152 -11.29 -11.51 -7.68
C SER A 152 -10.96 -10.61 -6.49
N THR A 153 -9.73 -10.09 -6.45
CA THR A 153 -9.26 -9.33 -5.28
C THR A 153 -9.10 -7.86 -5.63
N VAL A 154 -9.60 -6.98 -4.76
CA VAL A 154 -9.44 -5.53 -4.87
C VAL A 154 -8.82 -5.00 -3.59
N ILE A 155 -7.70 -4.29 -3.71
CA ILE A 155 -7.06 -3.63 -2.56
C ILE A 155 -7.64 -2.22 -2.46
N ILE A 156 -8.07 -1.85 -1.25
CA ILE A 156 -8.53 -0.51 -0.92
C ILE A 156 -7.56 0.10 0.09
N SER A 157 -7.00 1.23 -0.28
CA SER A 157 -6.11 2.03 0.54
C SER A 157 -6.86 3.21 1.14
N PRO A 158 -6.92 3.33 2.49
CA PRO A 158 -7.50 4.51 3.14
C PRO A 158 -6.62 5.76 3.02
N PHE A 159 -5.45 5.61 2.40
CA PHE A 159 -4.52 6.69 2.05
C PHE A 159 -4.40 6.79 0.52
N PRO A 160 -3.92 7.91 -0.01
CA PRO A 160 -3.53 7.98 -1.42
C PRO A 160 -2.56 6.83 -1.73
N VAL A 161 -2.70 6.18 -2.89
CA VAL A 161 -1.79 5.09 -3.28
C VAL A 161 -0.42 5.69 -3.54
N GLN A 162 0.50 5.56 -2.58
CA GLN A 162 1.84 6.14 -2.66
C GLN A 162 2.85 5.10 -3.14
N PRO A 163 3.71 5.43 -4.13
CA PRO A 163 5.03 4.81 -4.17
C PRO A 163 5.76 5.27 -2.91
N TRP A 164 6.21 4.32 -2.09
CA TRP A 164 6.89 4.46 -0.79
C TRP A 164 8.11 5.43 -0.76
N LEU A 165 8.48 6.04 -1.89
CA LEU A 165 9.66 6.88 -2.09
C LEU A 165 9.38 8.40 -2.13
N ALA A 166 8.14 8.85 -1.97
CA ALA A 166 7.83 10.26 -2.19
C ALA A 166 7.22 10.95 -0.97
N GLU A 167 8.06 11.35 0.00
CA GLU A 167 7.75 12.54 0.80
C GLU A 167 7.77 13.73 -0.20
N HIS A 168 6.59 14.23 -0.55
CA HIS A 168 6.35 15.12 -1.68
C HIS A 168 6.57 16.62 -1.37
N GLU A 169 7.58 16.93 -0.57
CA GLU A 169 8.06 18.31 -0.44
C GLU A 169 9.26 18.50 -1.37
N PRO A 170 9.48 19.68 -1.97
CA PRO A 170 10.72 19.96 -2.68
C PRO A 170 11.89 19.84 -1.69
N MET A 171 12.52 18.67 -1.68
CA MET A 171 13.53 18.32 -0.69
C MET A 171 14.92 18.79 -1.11
N GLY A 172 15.64 19.42 -0.19
CA GLY A 172 17.07 19.63 -0.30
C GLY A 172 17.85 18.31 -0.30
N LEU A 173 19.15 18.36 -0.60
CA LEU A 173 19.98 17.13 -0.66
C LEU A 173 19.97 16.34 0.66
N LEU A 174 20.08 17.01 1.80
CA LEU A 174 20.10 16.36 3.12
C LEU A 174 18.75 15.71 3.46
N GLU A 175 17.65 16.37 3.12
CA GLU A 175 16.30 15.83 3.30
C GLU A 175 16.08 14.61 2.42
N ARG A 176 16.54 14.65 1.17
CA ARG A 176 16.51 13.50 0.27
C ARG A 176 17.30 12.31 0.81
N ILE A 177 18.48 12.54 1.39
CA ILE A 177 19.28 11.48 2.04
C ILE A 177 18.53 10.89 3.23
N GLY A 178 17.92 11.74 4.07
CA GLY A 178 17.08 11.30 5.19
C GLY A 178 15.89 10.46 4.74
N SER A 179 15.16 10.92 3.72
CA SER A 179 14.03 10.19 3.13
C SER A 179 14.45 8.88 2.48
N PHE A 180 15.60 8.84 1.81
CA PHE A 180 16.17 7.59 1.28
C PHE A 180 16.49 6.60 2.40
N TYR A 181 17.15 7.03 3.48
CA TYR A 181 17.47 6.15 4.60
C TYR A 181 16.20 5.60 5.28
N LYS A 182 15.20 6.47 5.53
CA LYS A 182 13.89 6.06 6.05
C LYS A 182 13.24 5.03 5.14
N TYR A 183 13.21 5.28 3.83
CA TYR A 183 12.64 4.35 2.86
C TYR A 183 13.39 3.02 2.85
N ALA A 184 14.73 3.05 2.75
CA ALA A 184 15.55 1.86 2.73
C ALA A 184 15.37 1.02 4.00
N TYR A 185 15.35 1.65 5.17
CA TYR A 185 15.07 0.97 6.44
C TYR A 185 13.67 0.36 6.49
N ASN A 186 12.62 1.12 6.12
CA ASN A 186 11.25 0.60 6.11
C ASN A 186 11.09 -0.56 5.13
N LYS A 187 11.67 -0.43 3.93
CA LYS A 187 11.66 -1.48 2.91
C LYS A 187 12.43 -2.72 3.38
N TRP A 188 13.61 -2.54 3.98
CA TRP A 188 14.41 -3.63 4.53
C TRP A 188 13.66 -4.37 5.65
N MET A 189 13.08 -3.65 6.61
CA MET A 189 12.28 -4.23 7.69
C MET A 189 11.03 -4.94 7.15
N LYS A 190 10.33 -4.35 6.17
CA LYS A 190 9.15 -4.96 5.57
C LYS A 190 9.51 -6.24 4.83
N ASP A 191 10.35 -6.11 3.80
CA ASP A 191 10.54 -7.17 2.79
C ASP A 191 11.40 -8.33 3.31
N LEU A 192 12.40 -8.07 4.18
CA LEU A 192 13.31 -9.12 4.66
C LEU A 192 12.95 -9.67 6.03
N HIS A 193 12.19 -8.94 6.86
CA HIS A 193 11.89 -9.39 8.22
C HIS A 193 10.40 -9.63 8.46
N TYR A 194 9.53 -8.70 8.10
CA TYR A 194 8.10 -8.79 8.39
C TYR A 194 7.38 -9.75 7.45
N ILE A 195 7.51 -9.55 6.13
CA ILE A 195 6.80 -10.35 5.12
C ILE A 195 7.11 -11.84 5.26
N PRO A 196 8.38 -12.30 5.30
CA PRO A 196 8.67 -13.73 5.40
C PRO A 196 8.05 -14.39 6.65
N ALA A 197 8.04 -13.68 7.78
CA ALA A 197 7.47 -14.18 9.03
C ALA A 197 5.93 -14.28 8.96
N ILE A 198 5.26 -13.35 8.28
CA ILE A 198 3.82 -13.42 8.04
C ILE A 198 3.48 -14.53 7.05
N GLU A 199 4.29 -14.70 6.00
CA GLU A 199 4.12 -15.79 5.03
C GLU A 199 4.21 -17.16 5.68
N GLU A 200 5.19 -17.37 6.54
CA GLU A 200 5.32 -18.58 7.35
C GLU A 200 4.08 -18.79 8.23
N ALA A 201 3.61 -17.73 8.90
CA ALA A 201 2.45 -17.79 9.78
C ALA A 201 1.18 -18.21 9.05
N TYR A 202 0.84 -17.61 7.90
CA TYR A 202 -0.37 -17.99 7.18
C TYR A 202 -0.23 -19.32 6.43
N ARG A 203 0.96 -19.69 5.94
CA ARG A 203 1.20 -20.98 5.27
C ARG A 203 1.00 -22.17 6.20
N THR A 204 1.17 -21.97 7.51
CA THR A 204 0.82 -22.97 8.54
C THR A 204 -0.65 -23.39 8.47
N TYR A 205 -1.55 -22.48 8.08
CA TYR A 205 -3.00 -22.73 8.00
C TYR A 205 -3.51 -22.92 6.57
N VAL A 206 -2.81 -22.35 5.59
CA VAL A 206 -3.10 -22.49 4.16
C VAL A 206 -1.86 -23.03 3.45
N PRO A 207 -1.63 -24.35 3.47
CA PRO A 207 -0.47 -24.96 2.83
C PRO A 207 -0.45 -24.67 1.33
N GLY A 208 0.72 -24.31 0.79
CA GLY A 208 0.90 -24.00 -0.63
C GLY A 208 0.48 -22.59 -1.05
N ALA A 209 0.07 -21.72 -0.10
CA ALA A 209 -0.22 -20.32 -0.43
C ALA A 209 1.03 -19.59 -0.97
N PRO A 210 0.89 -18.82 -2.07
CA PRO A 210 1.98 -18.07 -2.69
C PRO A 210 2.49 -16.95 -1.77
N GLY A 211 3.58 -16.30 -2.16
CA GLY A 211 4.11 -15.15 -1.42
C GLY A 211 3.19 -13.93 -1.48
N VAL A 212 3.30 -13.03 -0.51
CA VAL A 212 2.51 -11.77 -0.46
C VAL A 212 2.67 -11.00 -1.76
N PHE A 213 3.90 -10.88 -2.26
CA PHE A 213 4.18 -10.17 -3.50
C PHE A 213 3.46 -10.78 -4.71
N GLU A 214 3.37 -12.11 -4.80
CA GLU A 214 2.67 -12.80 -5.89
C GLU A 214 1.16 -12.57 -5.83
N ILE A 215 0.60 -12.54 -4.62
CA ILE A 215 -0.82 -12.23 -4.39
C ILE A 215 -1.12 -10.79 -4.80
N GLU A 216 -0.30 -9.82 -4.37
CA GLU A 216 -0.41 -8.41 -4.80
C GLU A 216 -0.24 -8.26 -6.32
N ARG A 217 0.60 -9.10 -6.92
CA ARG A 217 0.79 -9.19 -8.37
C ARG A 217 -0.35 -9.89 -9.11
N ASN A 218 -1.38 -10.40 -8.43
CA ASN A 218 -2.60 -10.94 -9.07
C ASN A 218 -3.89 -10.17 -8.73
N VAL A 219 -3.82 -9.13 -7.89
CA VAL A 219 -4.95 -8.22 -7.60
C VAL A 219 -5.53 -7.60 -8.88
N SER A 220 -6.85 -7.44 -8.92
CA SER A 220 -7.60 -6.91 -10.06
C SER A 220 -7.62 -5.39 -10.14
N LEU A 221 -7.70 -4.72 -9.00
CA LEU A 221 -7.77 -3.26 -8.90
C LEU A 221 -7.19 -2.78 -7.58
N VAL A 222 -6.55 -1.61 -7.59
CA VAL A 222 -6.16 -0.90 -6.38
C VAL A 222 -6.94 0.41 -6.33
N MET A 223 -7.60 0.68 -5.21
CA MET A 223 -8.36 1.90 -4.97
C MET A 223 -7.73 2.70 -3.84
N GLY A 224 -7.70 4.03 -3.94
CA GLY A 224 -7.02 4.89 -2.97
C GLY A 224 -7.74 6.19 -2.65
N SER A 225 -7.43 6.74 -1.49
CA SER A 225 -8.03 7.98 -0.97
C SER A 225 -7.28 9.25 -1.39
N GLY A 226 -6.88 9.36 -2.64
CA GLY A 226 -6.32 10.57 -3.23
C GLY A 226 -7.37 11.49 -3.86
N HIS A 227 -6.93 12.72 -4.16
CA HIS A 227 -7.66 13.67 -5.01
C HIS A 227 -6.69 14.75 -5.45
N PHE A 228 -6.64 15.03 -6.76
CA PHE A 228 -5.69 15.97 -7.37
C PHE A 228 -5.65 17.37 -6.73
N SER A 229 -6.71 17.82 -6.03
CA SER A 229 -6.71 19.10 -5.32
C SER A 229 -5.94 19.10 -3.98
N PHE A 230 -5.76 17.93 -3.35
CA PHE A 230 -5.10 17.78 -2.05
C PHE A 230 -3.79 17.00 -2.14
N THR A 231 -3.69 16.08 -3.10
CA THR A 231 -2.52 15.24 -3.32
C THR A 231 -1.74 15.70 -4.56
N PRO A 232 -0.40 15.64 -4.52
CA PRO A 232 0.41 15.90 -5.71
C PRO A 232 0.00 15.02 -6.89
N LEU A 233 0.03 15.61 -8.09
CA LEU A 233 -0.28 14.92 -9.35
C LEU A 233 0.76 13.84 -9.65
N ARG A 234 0.29 12.68 -10.09
CA ARG A 234 1.16 11.52 -10.41
C ARG A 234 0.55 10.72 -11.55
N PRO A 235 1.37 10.15 -12.45
CA PRO A 235 0.88 9.17 -13.41
C PRO A 235 0.51 7.88 -12.65
N THR A 236 -0.76 7.50 -12.70
CA THR A 236 -1.24 6.21 -12.20
C THR A 236 -1.57 5.29 -13.37
N MET A 237 -1.39 3.99 -13.17
CA MET A 237 -1.86 2.99 -14.12
C MET A 237 -3.40 2.93 -14.09
N PRO A 238 -4.08 2.58 -15.19
CA PRO A 238 -5.55 2.46 -15.21
C PRO A 238 -6.14 1.51 -14.15
N GLY A 239 -5.38 0.49 -13.72
CA GLY A 239 -5.76 -0.41 -12.62
C GLY A 239 -5.61 0.18 -11.22
N VAL A 240 -5.22 1.46 -11.10
CA VAL A 240 -5.07 2.21 -9.85
C VAL A 240 -6.00 3.43 -9.86
N VAL A 241 -7.07 3.33 -9.09
CA VAL A 241 -8.11 4.36 -8.97
C VAL A 241 -7.89 5.11 -7.66
N ASP A 242 -7.10 6.19 -7.71
CA ASP A 242 -6.75 6.96 -6.52
C ASP A 242 -7.72 8.12 -6.21
N GLU A 243 -8.86 8.23 -6.90
CA GLU A 243 -9.78 9.37 -6.79
C GLU A 243 -10.96 9.12 -5.82
N LEU A 244 -10.68 8.51 -4.66
CA LEU A 244 -11.69 8.20 -3.63
C LEU A 244 -11.55 9.06 -2.36
N ALA A 245 -10.81 10.17 -2.37
CA ALA A 245 -10.81 11.05 -1.21
C ALA A 245 -12.21 11.59 -0.92
N GLY A 246 -12.52 11.66 0.37
CA GLY A 246 -13.80 12.11 0.90
C GLY A 246 -14.86 11.02 1.04
N LEU A 247 -14.50 9.76 0.80
CA LEU A 247 -15.41 8.63 0.99
C LEU A 247 -15.99 8.55 2.42
N HIS A 248 -15.19 8.94 3.40
CA HIS A 248 -15.56 8.99 4.83
C HIS A 248 -16.13 10.36 5.26
N CYS A 249 -16.30 11.32 4.35
CA CYS A 249 -16.86 12.63 4.70
C CYS A 249 -18.33 12.48 5.12
N ARG A 250 -18.68 13.14 6.22
CA ARG A 250 -20.04 13.27 6.74
C ARG A 250 -20.38 14.75 6.83
N GLU A 251 -21.63 15.08 7.13
CA GLU A 251 -21.99 16.45 7.47
C GLU A 251 -21.09 16.98 8.59
N ALA A 252 -20.60 18.21 8.40
CA ALA A 252 -19.62 18.80 9.28
C ALA A 252 -20.22 19.00 10.68
N LYS A 253 -19.52 18.48 11.69
CA LYS A 253 -19.75 18.83 13.10
C LYS A 253 -18.75 19.91 13.52
N PRO A 254 -19.02 20.69 14.59
CA PRO A 254 -18.05 21.64 15.14
C PRO A 254 -16.70 20.96 15.40
N LEU A 255 -15.60 21.62 15.02
CA LEU A 255 -14.25 21.07 15.01
C LEU A 255 -13.73 20.74 16.42
N PRO A 256 -13.20 19.51 16.65
CA PRO A 256 -12.26 19.22 17.73
C PRO A 256 -10.82 19.60 17.34
N ASN A 257 -9.96 19.79 18.33
CA ASN A 257 -8.71 20.58 18.27
C ASN A 257 -7.51 20.03 17.49
N ASP A 258 -7.59 18.95 16.72
CA ASP A 258 -6.39 18.38 16.06
C ASP A 258 -6.54 18.22 14.54
N TRP A 259 -5.83 19.08 13.80
CA TRP A 259 -5.71 19.04 12.35
C TRP A 259 -4.24 18.91 11.91
N ASN A 260 -4.01 18.35 10.72
CA ASN A 260 -2.67 18.30 10.13
C ASN A 260 -2.28 19.67 9.52
N LEU A 261 -1.64 20.51 10.34
CA LEU A 261 -1.38 21.93 10.05
C LEU A 261 -0.43 22.19 8.87
N LYS A 262 0.56 21.32 8.61
CA LYS A 262 1.53 21.49 7.50
C LYS A 262 0.85 21.46 6.14
N GLN A 263 -0.06 20.50 5.95
CA GLN A 263 -0.82 20.41 4.72
C GLN A 263 -1.76 21.62 4.57
N ALA A 264 -2.40 22.07 5.67
CA ALA A 264 -3.32 23.20 5.67
C ALA A 264 -2.62 24.51 5.25
N GLU A 265 -1.41 24.75 5.73
CA GLU A 265 -0.59 25.89 5.33
C GLU A 265 -0.18 25.81 3.86
N ARG A 266 0.33 24.67 3.40
CA ARG A 266 0.73 24.47 2.00
C ARG A 266 -0.40 24.75 1.02
N ILE A 267 -1.62 24.37 1.37
CA ILE A 267 -2.79 24.56 0.52
C ILE A 267 -3.46 25.93 0.73
N GLY A 268 -2.95 26.76 1.64
CA GLY A 268 -3.42 28.12 1.90
C GLY A 268 -4.74 28.21 2.67
N VAL A 269 -5.13 27.16 3.39
CA VAL A 269 -6.38 27.11 4.19
C VAL A 269 -6.12 27.16 5.70
N GLY A 270 -4.85 27.23 6.11
CA GLY A 270 -4.42 27.27 7.50
C GLY A 270 -3.10 28.00 7.67
N VAL A 271 -2.73 28.25 8.92
CA VAL A 271 -1.42 28.75 9.33
C VAL A 271 -0.80 27.73 10.27
N MET A 272 0.47 27.41 10.08
CA MET A 272 1.18 26.56 11.02
C MET A 272 1.82 27.42 12.12
N LEU A 273 1.61 27.01 13.37
CA LEU A 273 2.35 27.53 14.52
C LEU A 273 3.10 26.37 15.17
N GLU A 274 4.43 26.48 15.22
CA GLU A 274 5.27 25.49 15.86
C GLU A 274 5.19 25.59 17.39
N LEU A 275 4.85 24.49 18.05
CA LEU A 275 4.71 24.40 19.50
C LEU A 275 5.96 24.84 20.28
N GLU A 276 7.15 24.65 19.71
CA GLU A 276 8.44 25.02 20.33
C GLU A 276 8.67 26.54 20.40
N HIS A 277 7.96 27.33 19.57
CA HIS A 277 8.22 28.76 19.37
C HIS A 277 6.99 29.66 19.61
N VAL A 278 5.99 29.14 20.34
CA VAL A 278 4.74 29.86 20.64
C VAL A 278 4.99 31.00 21.62
N THR A 279 4.62 32.22 21.22
CA THR A 279 4.48 33.37 22.12
C THR A 279 3.07 33.94 21.97
N GLU A 280 2.59 34.67 22.98
CA GLU A 280 1.28 35.33 22.95
C GLU A 280 1.16 36.26 21.73
N ASP A 281 2.16 37.11 21.50
CA ASP A 281 2.18 38.05 20.38
C ASP A 281 2.11 37.34 19.01
N LYS A 282 2.88 36.25 18.85
CA LYS A 282 2.86 35.47 17.60
C LYS A 282 1.50 34.80 17.41
N LEU A 283 0.94 34.22 18.46
CA LEU A 283 -0.37 33.58 18.39
C LEU A 283 -1.46 34.61 18.03
N TYR A 284 -1.47 35.77 18.69
CA TYR A 284 -2.40 36.85 18.39
C TYR A 284 -2.27 37.33 16.95
N ALA A 285 -1.04 37.60 16.49
CA ALA A 285 -0.79 38.06 15.12
C ALA A 285 -1.27 37.04 14.07
N LEU A 286 -0.99 35.75 14.28
CA LEU A 286 -1.41 34.69 13.37
C LEU A 286 -2.93 34.47 13.39
N LEU A 287 -3.56 34.53 14.56
CA LEU A 287 -5.03 34.45 14.68
C LEU A 287 -5.70 35.65 14.01
N HIS A 288 -5.20 36.86 14.25
CA HIS A 288 -5.72 38.07 13.61
C HIS A 288 -5.57 38.01 12.09
N GLN A 289 -4.41 37.54 11.60
CA GLN A 289 -4.21 37.30 10.17
C GLN A 289 -5.18 36.23 9.64
N PHE A 290 -5.35 35.12 10.34
CA PHE A 290 -6.21 34.01 9.92
C PHE A 290 -7.68 34.42 9.84
N LEU A 291 -8.18 35.14 10.85
CA LEU A 291 -9.58 35.54 10.97
C LEU A 291 -9.95 36.70 10.06
N TYR A 292 -9.06 37.68 9.86
CA TYR A 292 -9.41 38.95 9.21
C TYR A 292 -8.86 39.14 7.79
N SER A 293 -7.95 38.30 7.30
CA SER A 293 -7.40 38.47 5.95
C SER A 293 -8.33 38.02 4.81
N GLY A 294 -9.38 37.25 5.10
CA GLY A 294 -10.33 36.68 4.11
C GLY A 294 -9.74 35.58 3.20
N ARG A 295 -8.44 35.64 2.89
CA ARG A 295 -7.74 34.74 1.95
C ARG A 295 -7.89 33.26 2.27
N TYR A 296 -7.91 32.88 3.55
CA TYR A 296 -7.99 31.48 3.95
C TYR A 296 -9.37 30.90 3.67
N GLN A 297 -10.42 31.70 3.89
CA GLN A 297 -11.80 31.33 3.57
C GLN A 297 -11.98 31.23 2.05
N GLU A 298 -11.51 32.22 1.30
CA GLU A 298 -11.57 32.19 -0.18
C GLU A 298 -10.85 30.96 -0.75
N ASN A 299 -9.66 30.64 -0.24
CA ASN A 299 -8.91 29.44 -0.62
C ASN A 299 -9.66 28.16 -0.24
N ALA A 300 -10.27 28.11 0.94
CA ALA A 300 -11.07 26.97 1.38
C ALA A 300 -12.31 26.77 0.48
N ASP A 301 -13.01 27.85 0.12
CA ASP A 301 -14.19 27.83 -0.75
C ASP A 301 -13.83 27.41 -2.17
N SER A 302 -12.76 27.99 -2.73
CA SER A 302 -12.24 27.63 -4.06
C SER A 302 -11.87 26.14 -4.12
N ARG A 303 -11.18 25.63 -3.09
CA ARG A 303 -10.81 24.21 -2.99
C ARG A 303 -12.01 23.30 -2.77
N SER A 304 -13.00 23.73 -1.99
CA SER A 304 -14.25 23.00 -1.79
C SER A 304 -15.00 22.82 -3.11
N LYS A 305 -15.09 23.88 -3.92
CA LYS A 305 -15.66 23.82 -5.28
C LYS A 305 -14.90 22.81 -6.13
N LEU A 306 -13.57 22.91 -6.20
CA LEU A 306 -12.72 21.99 -6.97
C LEU A 306 -12.82 20.53 -6.49
N PHE A 307 -12.94 20.31 -5.19
CA PHE A 307 -13.05 18.96 -4.63
C PHE A 307 -14.40 18.31 -4.94
N ARG A 308 -15.47 19.10 -4.95
CA ARG A 308 -16.82 18.63 -5.25
C ARG A 308 -17.08 18.51 -6.75
N ASP A 309 -16.31 19.20 -7.57
CA ASP A 309 -16.38 19.14 -9.03
C ASP A 309 -15.76 17.84 -9.55
N ARG A 310 -16.59 16.80 -9.59
CA ARG A 310 -16.25 15.47 -10.09
C ARG A 310 -17.44 14.85 -10.81
N PRO A 311 -17.22 14.04 -11.87
CA PRO A 311 -18.30 13.52 -12.71
C PRO A 311 -19.23 12.57 -11.97
N LEU A 312 -18.70 11.82 -10.98
CA LEU A 312 -19.47 10.93 -10.11
C LEU A 312 -19.14 11.24 -8.65
N GLY A 313 -20.16 11.20 -7.80
CA GLY A 313 -19.96 11.22 -6.35
C GLY A 313 -19.06 10.07 -5.90
N VAL A 314 -18.26 10.29 -4.85
CA VAL A 314 -17.13 9.42 -4.45
C VAL A 314 -17.56 7.96 -4.26
N VAL A 315 -18.65 7.73 -3.53
CA VAL A 315 -19.20 6.40 -3.27
C VAL A 315 -19.65 5.73 -4.57
N LYS A 316 -20.36 6.46 -5.44
CA LYS A 316 -20.83 5.95 -6.74
C LYS A 316 -19.66 5.60 -7.66
N ASN A 317 -18.60 6.41 -7.66
CA ASN A 317 -17.38 6.13 -8.41
C ASN A 317 -16.72 4.82 -7.93
N ALA A 318 -16.56 4.66 -6.62
CA ALA A 318 -16.01 3.42 -6.04
C ALA A 318 -16.85 2.20 -6.41
N VAL A 319 -18.18 2.27 -6.23
CA VAL A 319 -19.10 1.19 -6.59
C VAL A 319 -19.04 0.87 -8.08
N TRP A 320 -18.95 1.87 -8.95
CA TRP A 320 -18.84 1.66 -10.39
C TRP A 320 -17.59 0.84 -10.76
N TRP A 321 -16.43 1.14 -10.15
CA TRP A 321 -15.20 0.40 -10.37
C TRP A 321 -15.25 -1.03 -9.84
N VAL A 322 -15.90 -1.22 -8.68
CA VAL A 322 -16.16 -2.56 -8.13
C VAL A 322 -17.02 -3.39 -9.07
N GLU A 323 -18.14 -2.84 -9.53
CA GLU A 323 -19.00 -3.50 -10.51
C GLU A 323 -18.27 -3.73 -11.83
N HIS A 324 -17.37 -2.83 -12.24
CA HIS A 324 -16.56 -3.01 -13.44
C HIS A 324 -15.62 -4.22 -13.33
N VAL A 325 -14.99 -4.42 -12.18
CA VAL A 325 -14.18 -5.61 -11.89
C VAL A 325 -15.03 -6.88 -11.93
N LEU A 326 -16.21 -6.85 -11.30
CA LEU A 326 -17.15 -7.98 -11.27
C LEU A 326 -17.67 -8.34 -12.67
N ARG A 327 -18.10 -7.36 -13.47
CA ARG A 327 -18.62 -7.56 -14.84
C ARG A 327 -17.58 -8.14 -15.80
N HIS A 328 -16.30 -7.89 -15.56
CA HIS A 328 -15.21 -8.30 -16.45
C HIS A 328 -14.30 -9.37 -15.82
N GLY A 329 -14.81 -10.14 -14.85
CA GLY A 329 -14.09 -11.30 -14.30
C GLY A 329 -12.71 -10.95 -13.73
N GLY A 330 -12.58 -9.82 -13.03
CA GLY A 330 -11.32 -9.41 -12.44
C GLY A 330 -10.53 -8.35 -13.24
N ALA A 331 -11.15 -7.74 -14.27
CA ALA A 331 -10.59 -6.62 -15.05
C ALA A 331 -9.14 -6.82 -15.53
N MET A 332 -8.86 -7.97 -16.15
CA MET A 332 -7.50 -8.35 -16.57
C MET A 332 -6.84 -7.33 -17.50
N HIS A 333 -7.62 -6.61 -18.30
CA HIS A 333 -7.15 -5.57 -19.22
C HIS A 333 -6.60 -4.31 -18.54
N LEU A 334 -6.84 -4.12 -17.23
CA LEU A 334 -6.28 -3.01 -16.46
C LEU A 334 -4.94 -3.35 -15.80
N ARG A 335 -4.49 -4.62 -15.91
CA ARG A 335 -3.27 -5.12 -15.28
C ARG A 335 -2.05 -4.67 -16.09
N SER A 336 -0.99 -4.27 -15.39
CA SER A 336 0.28 -3.91 -16.03
C SER A 336 1.02 -5.17 -16.53
N PRO A 337 1.53 -5.20 -17.78
CA PRO A 337 2.42 -6.26 -18.27
C PRO A 337 3.70 -6.42 -17.44
N ALA A 338 4.09 -5.39 -16.67
CA ALA A 338 5.23 -5.46 -15.74
C ALA A 338 5.07 -6.58 -14.68
N ARG A 339 3.87 -7.14 -14.53
CA ARG A 339 3.57 -8.30 -13.69
C ARG A 339 4.10 -9.64 -14.22
N GLU A 340 4.40 -9.73 -15.50
CA GLU A 340 4.92 -10.97 -16.10
C GLU A 340 6.46 -10.98 -16.13
N LEU A 341 7.09 -9.84 -15.83
CA LEU A 341 8.54 -9.73 -15.78
C LEU A 341 9.11 -10.59 -14.65
N ASN A 342 10.20 -11.30 -14.93
CA ASN A 342 10.95 -11.98 -13.89
C ASN A 342 11.74 -10.99 -13.02
N PHE A 343 12.33 -11.47 -11.93
CA PHE A 343 13.07 -10.66 -10.97
C PHE A 343 14.21 -9.84 -11.63
N PHE A 344 14.96 -10.44 -12.57
CA PHE A 344 16.08 -9.78 -13.24
C PHE A 344 15.61 -8.64 -14.13
N GLN A 345 14.57 -8.88 -14.93
CA GLN A 345 13.99 -7.88 -15.83
C GLN A 345 13.32 -6.74 -15.07
N TYR A 346 12.59 -7.06 -13.99
CA TYR A 346 11.87 -6.05 -13.20
C TYR A 346 12.82 -5.02 -12.55
N TYR A 347 13.98 -5.49 -12.06
CA TYR A 347 15.01 -4.64 -11.46
C TYR A 347 16.13 -4.24 -12.44
N SER A 348 16.02 -4.62 -13.72
CA SER A 348 17.03 -4.41 -14.76
C SER A 348 18.46 -4.80 -14.33
N ILE A 349 18.57 -5.90 -13.57
CA ILE A 349 19.85 -6.37 -13.01
C ILE A 349 20.80 -6.81 -14.12
N ASP A 350 20.27 -7.42 -15.17
CA ASP A 350 20.99 -7.78 -16.39
C ASP A 350 21.66 -6.56 -17.05
N ILE A 351 20.93 -5.45 -17.19
CA ILE A 351 21.44 -4.20 -17.74
C ILE A 351 22.48 -3.57 -16.80
N LEU A 352 22.24 -3.60 -15.48
CA LEU A 352 23.19 -3.09 -14.50
C LEU A 352 24.52 -3.85 -14.56
N LEU A 353 24.47 -5.18 -14.63
CA LEU A 353 25.65 -6.03 -14.75
C LEU A 353 26.41 -5.74 -16.05
N LEU A 354 25.70 -5.56 -17.17
CA LEU A 354 26.31 -5.18 -18.44
C LEU A 354 27.02 -3.82 -18.34
N PHE A 355 26.39 -2.83 -17.68
CA PHE A 355 26.98 -1.51 -17.47
C PHE A 355 28.24 -1.57 -16.61
N VAL A 356 28.19 -2.26 -15.47
CA VAL A 356 29.34 -2.44 -14.56
C VAL A 356 30.50 -3.16 -15.26
N PHE A 357 30.19 -4.21 -16.01
CA PHE A 357 31.18 -4.95 -16.80
C PHE A 357 31.84 -4.07 -17.86
N SER A 358 31.05 -3.26 -18.57
CA SER A 358 31.54 -2.33 -19.61
C SER A 358 32.47 -1.27 -19.03
N VAL A 359 32.10 -0.67 -17.88
CA VAL A 359 32.94 0.29 -17.16
C VAL A 359 34.23 -0.36 -16.66
N GLY A 360 34.14 -1.59 -16.13
CA GLY A 360 35.31 -2.36 -15.69
C GLY A 360 36.29 -2.66 -16.83
N LEU A 361 35.78 -3.04 -18.01
CA LEU A 361 36.59 -3.25 -19.21
C LEU A 361 37.31 -1.97 -19.67
N ILE A 362 36.61 -0.83 -19.67
CA ILE A 362 37.21 0.46 -20.04
C ILE A 362 38.29 0.84 -19.02
N ALA A 363 38.01 0.72 -17.73
CA ALA A 363 38.99 1.01 -16.68
C ALA A 363 40.23 0.11 -16.77
N PHE A 364 40.04 -1.18 -17.08
CA PHE A 364 41.13 -2.12 -17.31
C PHE A 364 41.95 -1.77 -18.56
N ALA A 365 41.28 -1.43 -19.67
CA ALA A 365 41.97 -1.01 -20.88
C ALA A 365 42.79 0.27 -20.66
N LEU A 366 42.24 1.26 -19.95
CA LEU A 366 42.95 2.49 -19.57
C LEU A 366 44.13 2.18 -18.64
N TYR A 367 43.96 1.29 -17.67
CA TYR A 367 45.05 0.83 -16.79
C TYR A 367 46.19 0.17 -17.57
N CYS A 368 45.87 -0.73 -18.51
CA CYS A 368 46.85 -1.35 -19.39
C CYS A 368 47.56 -0.32 -20.28
N ALA A 369 46.83 0.62 -20.85
CA ALA A 369 47.39 1.69 -21.67
C ALA A 369 48.32 2.60 -20.85
N CYS A 370 47.91 3.01 -19.64
CA CYS A 370 48.74 3.78 -18.72
C CYS A 370 50.00 3.02 -18.32
N ASN A 371 49.92 1.71 -18.03
CA ASN A 371 51.09 0.91 -17.70
C ASN A 371 52.05 0.72 -18.89
N MET A 372 51.52 0.60 -20.11
CA MET A 372 52.36 0.59 -21.32
C MET A 372 53.05 1.94 -21.54
N LEU A 373 52.34 3.05 -21.31
CA LEU A 373 52.87 4.41 -21.46
C LEU A 373 53.86 4.79 -20.35
N LEU A 374 53.68 4.31 -19.12
CA LEU A 374 54.54 4.57 -17.97
C LEU A 374 55.75 3.63 -17.86
N GLY A 375 55.95 2.72 -18.82
CA GLY A 375 57.19 1.98 -18.98
C GLY A 375 57.60 1.12 -17.78
N VAL A 376 56.64 0.48 -17.08
CA VAL A 376 56.96 -0.47 -16.02
C VAL A 376 57.57 -1.73 -16.65
N LYS A 377 58.91 -1.78 -16.70
CA LYS A 377 59.66 -3.00 -17.00
C LYS A 377 59.27 -4.06 -15.97
N TRP A 378 58.50 -5.05 -16.40
CA TRP A 378 58.30 -6.29 -15.66
C TRP A 378 59.67 -6.96 -15.51
N THR A 379 60.36 -6.73 -14.39
CA THR A 379 61.64 -7.39 -14.10
C THR A 379 61.38 -8.88 -13.99
N GLY A 380 62.02 -9.62 -14.90
CA GLY A 380 61.68 -10.99 -15.23
C GLY A 380 61.75 -11.97 -14.07
N VAL A 381 60.92 -13.00 -14.22
CA VAL A 381 61.00 -14.30 -13.55
C VAL A 381 62.48 -14.73 -13.40
N PRO A 382 62.99 -15.05 -12.20
CA PRO A 382 64.36 -15.53 -12.05
C PRO A 382 64.49 -16.92 -12.70
N LYS A 383 65.34 -17.02 -13.74
CA LYS A 383 65.69 -18.29 -14.39
C LYS A 383 66.33 -19.24 -13.37
N GLN A 384 65.68 -20.38 -13.11
CA GLN A 384 66.29 -21.51 -12.39
C GLN A 384 67.56 -21.98 -13.13
N LYS A 385 68.69 -22.06 -12.43
CA LYS A 385 69.95 -22.65 -12.92
C LYS A 385 69.77 -24.17 -13.08
N LYS A 386 70.00 -24.70 -14.30
CA LYS A 386 70.06 -26.15 -14.56
C LYS A 386 71.28 -26.78 -13.85
N PRO A 387 71.16 -27.97 -13.25
CA PRO A 387 72.28 -28.65 -12.59
C PRO A 387 73.30 -29.20 -13.60
N ARG A 388 74.60 -29.01 -13.30
CA ARG A 388 75.75 -29.56 -14.04
C ARG A 388 75.76 -31.09 -13.95
N ARG A 389 75.71 -31.80 -15.08
CA ARG A 389 76.05 -33.22 -15.18
C ARG A 389 77.56 -33.40 -15.02
N SER A 390 77.97 -34.23 -14.06
CA SER A 390 79.35 -34.71 -13.93
C SER A 390 79.70 -35.61 -15.12
N LYS A 391 80.87 -35.39 -15.71
CA LYS A 391 81.48 -36.33 -16.67
C LYS A 391 82.08 -37.48 -15.88
N LYS A 392 81.73 -38.73 -16.24
CA LYS A 392 82.50 -39.92 -15.89
C LYS A 392 83.87 -39.84 -16.59
N ALA A 393 84.95 -40.06 -15.84
CA ALA A 393 86.24 -40.47 -16.38
C ALA A 393 86.37 -41.98 -16.14
N ASN A 394 87.02 -42.65 -17.10
CA ASN A 394 87.30 -44.08 -17.13
C ASN A 394 88.08 -44.59 -15.93
#